data_AF-A0A7R8Z290-F1
#
_entry.id   AF-A0A7R8Z290-F1
#
_cell.length_a   1.000
_cell.length_b   1.000
_cell.length_c   1.000
_cell.angle_alpha   90.00
_cell.angle_beta   90.00
_cell.angle_gamma   90.00
#
_symmetry.space_group_name_H-M   'P 1'
#
loop_
_entity.id
_entity.type
_entity.pdbx_description
1 polymer ?
#
loop_
_entity_poly.entity_id
_entity_poly.type
_entity_poly.pdbx_seq_one_letter_code
_entity_poly.pdbx_strand_id
1 'polypeptide(L)'
;MEESQLYLLASKRKELGDEFQRLVTNYRKDPSIRKTPDYLKAKLEKLEQLWTTFNTNNTELELHARTYSHHPYLEKQYFAKVSVQYIKVKRNIQQLLHNLEASSPSGSAVSTEAKDDVQHFKTSNAPLEEMDSLTTKRIKNLIRRQSVIIQSIVHLINGIDSIEVGQPSQFYEVKLSTLHRFWDDARGLHQDICESADDVTALGYTPMPRPEASHSRAHYTGCS
;
A
#
# COMPACT_ATOMS: atom_id res chain seq x y z
N MET A 1 -12.53 -32.63 9.94
CA MET A 1 -12.38 -31.56 10.94
C MET A 1 -11.77 -30.31 10.31
N GLU A 2 -10.79 -30.45 9.41
CA GLU A 2 -10.09 -29.33 8.75
C GLU A 2 -10.94 -28.52 7.74
N GLU A 3 -11.88 -29.14 7.01
CA GLU A 3 -12.79 -28.38 6.12
C GLU A 3 -13.68 -27.37 6.88
N SER A 4 -14.07 -27.69 8.12
CA SER A 4 -14.82 -26.79 8.99
C SER A 4 -13.99 -25.56 9.38
N GLN A 5 -12.69 -25.75 9.63
CA GLN A 5 -11.77 -24.64 9.90
C GLN A 5 -11.58 -23.74 8.68
N LEU A 6 -11.42 -24.33 7.48
CA LEU A 6 -11.31 -23.57 6.25
C LEU A 6 -12.56 -22.71 5.98
N TYR A 7 -13.75 -23.27 6.21
CA TYR A 7 -15.01 -22.53 6.13
C TYR A 7 -15.08 -21.38 7.13
N LEU A 8 -14.72 -21.63 8.40
CA LEU A 8 -14.71 -20.61 9.45
C LEU A 8 -13.75 -19.46 9.12
N LEU A 9 -12.54 -19.78 8.65
CA LEU A 9 -11.55 -18.78 8.25
C LEU A 9 -12.05 -17.97 7.05
N ALA A 10 -12.67 -18.61 6.06
CA ALA A 10 -13.22 -17.92 4.90
C ALA A 10 -14.41 -17.02 5.25
N SER A 11 -15.31 -17.45 6.14
CA SER A 11 -16.41 -16.63 6.65
C SER A 11 -15.87 -15.41 7.39
N LYS A 12 -14.93 -15.61 8.31
CA LYS A 12 -14.29 -14.53 9.07
C LYS A 12 -13.57 -13.54 8.15
N ARG A 13 -12.87 -14.02 7.10
CA ARG A 13 -12.24 -13.15 6.10
C ARG A 13 -13.28 -12.26 5.42
N LYS A 14 -14.41 -12.83 5.05
CA LYS A 14 -15.50 -12.10 4.40
C LYS A 14 -16.07 -11.04 5.33
N GLU A 15 -16.40 -11.41 6.56
CA GLU A 15 -16.91 -10.50 7.60
C GLU A 15 -15.96 -9.32 7.85
N LEU A 16 -14.67 -9.59 8.01
CA LEU A 16 -13.65 -8.55 8.20
C LEU A 16 -13.54 -7.62 6.98
N GLY A 17 -13.62 -8.18 5.76
CA GLY A 17 -13.64 -7.37 4.54
C GLY A 17 -14.91 -6.52 4.38
N ASP A 18 -16.06 -7.02 4.83
CA ASP A 18 -17.31 -6.25 4.86
C ASP A 18 -17.25 -5.13 5.91
N GLU A 19 -16.71 -5.41 7.10
CA GLU A 19 -16.48 -4.39 8.13
C GLU A 19 -15.51 -3.31 7.64
N PHE A 20 -14.44 -3.73 6.96
CA PHE A 20 -13.50 -2.84 6.30
C PHE A 20 -14.22 -1.92 5.30
N GLN A 21 -15.04 -2.49 4.40
CA GLN A 21 -15.80 -1.73 3.41
C GLN A 21 -16.79 -0.75 4.07
N ARG A 22 -17.43 -1.13 5.18
CA ARG A 22 -18.30 -0.25 5.97
C ARG A 22 -17.52 0.92 6.57
N LEU A 23 -16.37 0.67 7.18
CA LEU A 23 -15.50 1.70 7.73
C LEU A 23 -15.11 2.72 6.66
N VAL A 24 -14.66 2.24 5.50
CA VAL A 24 -14.27 3.09 4.36
C VAL A 24 -15.45 3.90 3.85
N THR A 25 -16.62 3.29 3.71
CA THR A 25 -17.83 3.97 3.22
C THR A 25 -18.25 5.08 4.17
N ASN A 26 -18.25 4.80 5.48
CA ASN A 26 -18.59 5.79 6.50
C ASN A 26 -17.59 6.95 6.49
N TYR A 27 -16.29 6.66 6.47
CA TYR A 27 -15.25 7.69 6.35
C TYR A 27 -15.40 8.59 5.10
N ARG A 28 -15.79 8.00 3.96
CA ARG A 28 -16.01 8.77 2.72
C ARG A 28 -17.26 9.65 2.79
N LYS A 29 -18.30 9.20 3.48
CA LYS A 29 -19.56 9.94 3.68
C LYS A 29 -19.46 11.00 4.76
N ASP A 30 -18.56 10.84 5.71
CA ASP A 30 -18.39 11.81 6.80
C ASP A 30 -17.95 13.18 6.23
N PRO A 31 -18.62 14.29 6.61
CA PRO A 31 -18.33 15.62 6.10
C PRO A 31 -16.94 16.10 6.56
N SER A 32 -16.30 16.95 5.76
CA SER A 32 -14.93 17.44 6.02
C SER A 32 -14.79 18.10 7.39
N ILE A 33 -15.83 18.76 7.90
CA ILE A 33 -15.83 19.40 9.23
C ILE A 33 -15.61 18.42 10.39
N ARG A 34 -15.96 17.14 10.21
CA ARG A 34 -15.73 16.09 11.22
C ARG A 34 -14.35 15.46 11.13
N LYS A 35 -13.58 15.73 10.07
CA LYS A 35 -12.27 15.12 9.81
C LYS A 35 -11.16 15.89 10.53
N THR A 36 -11.30 16.04 11.84
CA THR A 36 -10.28 16.61 12.71
C THR A 36 -9.07 15.67 12.81
N PRO A 37 -7.88 16.15 13.23
CA PRO A 37 -6.72 15.29 13.41
C PRO A 37 -6.98 14.08 14.32
N ASP A 38 -7.65 14.28 15.46
CA ASP A 38 -7.96 13.19 16.40
C ASP A 38 -8.93 12.17 15.80
N TYR A 39 -9.94 12.63 15.08
CA TYR A 39 -10.86 11.76 14.35
C TYR A 39 -10.09 10.92 13.31
N LEU A 40 -9.19 11.55 12.55
CA LEU A 40 -8.40 10.86 11.52
C LEU A 40 -7.42 9.85 12.12
N LYS A 41 -6.78 10.18 13.24
CA LYS A 41 -5.92 9.24 14.00
C LYS A 41 -6.71 8.04 14.48
N ALA A 42 -7.87 8.25 15.11
CA ALA A 42 -8.74 7.16 15.56
C ALA A 42 -9.25 6.29 14.39
N LYS A 43 -9.57 6.89 13.24
CA LYS A 43 -9.95 6.13 12.05
C LYS A 43 -8.79 5.34 11.46
N LEU A 44 -7.59 5.91 11.44
CA LEU A 44 -6.38 5.23 10.98
C LEU A 44 -6.06 4.03 11.87
N GLU A 45 -6.11 4.20 13.18
CA GLU A 45 -5.89 3.12 14.15
C GLU A 45 -6.89 1.97 13.92
N LYS A 46 -8.19 2.28 13.84
CA LYS A 46 -9.21 1.26 13.59
C LYS A 46 -9.02 0.58 12.23
N LEU A 47 -8.60 1.32 11.21
CA LEU A 47 -8.28 0.78 9.88
C LEU A 47 -7.11 -0.21 9.94
N GLU A 48 -6.06 0.11 10.70
CA GLU A 48 -4.88 -0.74 10.87
C GLU A 48 -5.17 -2.00 11.70
N GLN A 49 -5.97 -1.89 12.77
CA GLN A 49 -6.42 -3.04 13.55
C GLN A 49 -7.24 -4.02 12.70
N LEU A 50 -8.20 -3.51 11.91
CA LEU A 50 -8.99 -4.34 11.00
C LEU A 50 -8.13 -4.98 9.91
N TRP A 51 -7.22 -4.21 9.32
CA TRP A 51 -6.31 -4.73 8.31
C TRP A 51 -5.41 -5.84 8.85
N THR A 52 -4.85 -5.65 10.05
CA THR A 52 -4.00 -6.64 10.71
C THR A 52 -4.78 -7.94 10.94
N THR A 53 -5.98 -7.84 11.51
CA THR A 53 -6.85 -9.01 11.75
C THR A 53 -7.23 -9.72 10.45
N PHE A 54 -7.58 -8.95 9.41
CA PHE A 54 -7.90 -9.48 8.07
C PHE A 54 -6.70 -10.20 7.45
N ASN A 55 -5.51 -9.59 7.51
CA ASN A 55 -4.30 -10.14 6.91
C ASN A 55 -3.83 -11.41 7.63
N THR A 56 -3.87 -11.43 8.97
CA THR A 56 -3.59 -12.64 9.76
C THR A 56 -4.54 -13.77 9.39
N ASN A 57 -5.85 -13.49 9.35
CA ASN A 57 -6.85 -14.48 8.97
C ASN A 57 -6.68 -14.97 7.52
N ASN A 58 -6.34 -14.10 6.57
CA ASN A 58 -6.06 -14.52 5.20
C ASN A 58 -4.78 -15.38 5.10
N THR A 59 -3.74 -15.05 5.88
CA THR A 59 -2.51 -15.83 5.94
C THR A 59 -2.76 -17.24 6.48
N GLU A 60 -3.58 -17.34 7.53
CA GLU A 60 -4.02 -18.62 8.10
C GLU A 60 -4.86 -19.41 7.08
N LEU A 61 -5.81 -18.77 6.42
CA LEU A 61 -6.60 -19.39 5.35
C LEU A 61 -5.72 -19.91 4.21
N GLU A 62 -4.72 -19.14 3.77
CA GLU A 62 -3.78 -19.57 2.73
C GLU A 62 -2.91 -20.74 3.18
N LEU A 63 -2.53 -20.81 4.46
CA LEU A 63 -1.78 -21.93 5.01
C LEU A 63 -2.62 -23.23 4.97
N HIS A 64 -3.86 -23.18 5.46
CA HIS A 64 -4.77 -24.33 5.42
C HIS A 64 -5.16 -24.73 3.98
N ALA A 65 -5.28 -23.75 3.10
CA ALA A 65 -5.59 -23.96 1.69
C ALA A 65 -4.52 -24.70 0.89
N ARG A 66 -3.25 -24.68 1.33
CA ARG A 66 -2.17 -25.45 0.65
C ARG A 66 -2.45 -26.95 0.67
N THR A 67 -3.14 -27.43 1.70
CA THR A 67 -3.57 -28.82 1.84
C THR A 67 -4.74 -29.17 0.90
N TYR A 68 -5.48 -28.16 0.44
CA TYR A 68 -6.71 -28.31 -0.35
C TYR A 68 -6.64 -27.45 -1.62
N SER A 69 -5.87 -27.92 -2.61
CA SER A 69 -5.83 -27.28 -3.92
C SER A 69 -7.24 -27.33 -4.53
N HIS A 70 -7.81 -26.16 -4.86
CA HIS A 70 -9.10 -25.96 -5.55
C HIS A 70 -10.36 -25.79 -4.67
N HIS A 71 -10.21 -25.40 -3.40
CA HIS A 71 -11.39 -25.14 -2.57
C HIS A 71 -12.20 -23.90 -3.01
N PRO A 72 -13.54 -23.96 -3.12
CA PRO A 72 -14.40 -22.84 -3.55
C PRO A 72 -14.31 -21.58 -2.68
N TYR A 73 -13.78 -21.70 -1.46
CA TYR A 73 -13.63 -20.59 -0.52
C TYR A 73 -12.38 -19.73 -0.80
N LEU A 74 -11.50 -20.17 -1.71
CA LEU A 74 -10.30 -19.46 -2.11
C LEU A 74 -10.57 -18.51 -3.26
N GLU A 75 -11.31 -17.45 -2.97
CA GLU A 75 -11.45 -16.34 -3.90
C GLU A 75 -10.11 -15.59 -4.04
N LYS A 76 -9.32 -16.01 -5.04
CA LYS A 76 -7.94 -15.53 -5.27
C LYS A 76 -7.80 -14.00 -5.36
N GLN A 77 -8.87 -13.30 -5.76
CA GLN A 77 -8.83 -11.85 -5.94
C GLN A 77 -9.40 -11.05 -4.77
N TYR A 78 -10.05 -11.69 -3.78
CA TYR A 78 -10.70 -10.97 -2.69
C TYR A 78 -9.69 -10.21 -1.83
N PHE A 79 -8.62 -10.88 -1.39
CA PHE A 79 -7.54 -10.25 -0.64
C PHE A 79 -6.90 -9.09 -1.42
N ALA A 80 -6.63 -9.28 -2.71
CA ALA A 80 -6.05 -8.26 -3.57
C ALA A 80 -6.95 -7.01 -3.67
N LYS A 81 -8.27 -7.18 -3.71
CA LYS A 81 -9.23 -6.07 -3.74
C LYS A 81 -9.24 -5.30 -2.43
N VAL A 82 -9.31 -5.98 -1.29
CA VAL A 82 -9.31 -5.35 0.04
C VAL A 82 -7.99 -4.64 0.30
N SER A 83 -6.84 -5.22 -0.09
CA SER A 83 -5.52 -4.62 0.08
C SER A 83 -5.34 -3.31 -0.69
N VAL A 84 -5.82 -3.24 -1.94
CA VAL A 84 -5.81 -2.00 -2.73
C VAL A 84 -6.59 -0.90 -2.01
N GLN A 85 -7.77 -1.24 -1.46
CA GLN A 85 -8.59 -0.26 -0.75
C GLN A 85 -7.92 0.20 0.55
N TYR A 86 -7.34 -0.71 1.33
CA TYR A 86 -6.55 -0.40 2.51
C TYR A 86 -5.45 0.61 2.23
N ILE A 87 -4.58 0.33 1.26
CA ILE A 87 -3.48 1.22 0.91
C ILE A 87 -4.00 2.60 0.49
N LYS A 88 -5.06 2.63 -0.33
CA LYS A 88 -5.64 3.88 -0.82
C LYS A 88 -6.19 4.75 0.32
N VAL A 89 -6.96 4.15 1.23
CA VAL A 89 -7.61 4.88 2.33
C VAL A 89 -6.58 5.29 3.37
N LYS A 90 -5.64 4.42 3.72
CA LYS A 90 -4.52 4.74 4.62
C LYS A 90 -3.74 5.95 4.13
N ARG A 91 -3.31 5.94 2.87
CA ARG A 91 -2.59 7.07 2.25
C ARG A 91 -3.41 8.35 2.29
N ASN A 92 -4.71 8.27 1.99
CA ASN A 92 -5.58 9.45 2.00
C ASN A 92 -5.73 10.05 3.40
N ILE A 93 -5.91 9.23 4.45
CA ILE A 93 -5.99 9.69 5.83
C ILE A 93 -4.65 10.33 6.26
N GLN A 94 -3.53 9.68 5.95
CA GLN A 94 -2.19 10.19 6.28
C GLN A 94 -1.88 11.52 5.59
N GLN A 95 -2.23 11.67 4.31
CA GLN A 95 -2.09 12.94 3.59
C GLN A 95 -2.92 14.05 4.22
N LEU A 96 -4.17 13.75 4.61
CA LEU A 96 -5.04 14.74 5.23
C LEU A 96 -4.51 15.15 6.62
N LEU A 97 -4.02 14.20 7.41
CA LEU A 97 -3.36 14.48 8.69
C LEU A 97 -2.15 15.40 8.50
N HIS A 98 -1.25 15.07 7.58
CA HIS A 98 -0.08 15.88 7.29
C HIS A 98 -0.46 17.31 6.87
N ASN A 99 -1.49 17.46 6.02
CA ASN A 99 -1.96 18.77 5.58
C ASN A 99 -2.55 19.59 6.74
N LEU A 100 -3.28 18.97 7.66
CA LEU A 100 -3.83 19.65 8.84
C LEU A 100 -2.74 20.07 9.83
N GLU A 101 -1.74 19.23 10.04
CA GLU A 101 -0.60 19.52 10.91
C GLU A 101 0.29 20.63 10.31
N ALA A 102 0.51 20.62 9.00
CA ALA A 102 1.23 21.68 8.29
C ALA A 102 0.45 23.01 8.24
N SER A 103 -0.88 22.97 8.34
CA SER A 103 -1.75 24.15 8.32
C SER A 103 -2.02 24.72 9.71
N SER A 104 -1.44 24.16 10.78
CA SER A 104 -1.61 24.67 12.15
C SER A 104 -0.56 25.75 12.44
N PRO A 105 -0.91 27.05 12.39
CA PRO A 105 0.03 28.12 12.65
C PRO A 105 0.13 28.32 14.16
N SER A 106 1.33 28.23 14.70
CA SER A 106 1.66 28.96 15.91
C SER A 106 1.61 30.46 15.58
N GLY A 107 0.59 31.16 16.07
CA GLY A 107 0.61 32.61 16.23
C GLY A 107 -0.07 33.47 15.16
N SER A 108 -1.00 34.30 15.65
CA SER A 108 -1.52 35.56 15.09
C SER A 108 -2.56 35.54 13.98
N ALA A 109 -3.80 35.77 14.44
CA ALA A 109 -4.87 36.58 13.86
C ALA A 109 -4.56 37.38 12.57
N VAL A 110 -5.48 37.34 11.61
CA VAL A 110 -6.49 38.40 11.37
C VAL A 110 -7.42 37.96 10.24
N SER A 111 -8.72 38.10 10.46
CA SER A 111 -9.80 37.95 9.49
C SER A 111 -9.66 38.94 8.33
N THR A 112 -9.98 38.56 7.09
CA THR A 112 -11.08 39.19 6.33
C THR A 112 -11.43 38.40 5.07
N GLU A 113 -12.73 38.39 4.80
CA GLU A 113 -13.40 37.91 3.59
C GLU A 113 -12.94 38.67 2.34
N ALA A 114 -12.92 38.00 1.19
CA ALA A 114 -13.58 38.49 -0.02
C ALA A 114 -13.62 37.41 -1.11
N LYS A 115 -14.81 37.16 -1.63
CA LYS A 115 -15.05 36.58 -2.96
C LYS A 115 -14.43 37.52 -3.99
N ASP A 116 -13.82 36.98 -5.03
CA ASP A 116 -14.19 37.43 -6.36
C ASP A 116 -13.91 36.42 -7.47
N ASP A 117 -14.76 36.56 -8.48
CA ASP A 117 -14.96 35.78 -9.69
C ASP A 117 -13.75 35.84 -10.64
N VAL A 118 -13.83 35.09 -11.76
CA VAL A 118 -13.20 35.33 -13.08
C VAL A 118 -12.58 34.08 -13.75
N GLN A 119 -13.39 33.57 -14.68
CA GLN A 119 -13.08 33.17 -16.06
C GLN A 119 -12.56 31.76 -16.42
N HIS A 120 -13.47 31.11 -17.16
CA HIS A 120 -13.25 30.17 -18.24
C HIS A 120 -11.96 30.40 -19.04
N PHE A 121 -11.12 29.35 -19.12
CA PHE A 121 -10.24 29.14 -20.26
C PHE A 121 -10.63 27.82 -20.95
N LYS A 122 -11.16 27.94 -22.17
CA LYS A 122 -11.26 26.82 -23.11
C LYS A 122 -9.89 26.62 -23.73
N THR A 123 -9.36 25.40 -23.67
CA THR A 123 -8.35 24.95 -24.64
C THR A 123 -8.78 23.60 -25.20
N SER A 124 -8.79 23.57 -26.53
CA SER A 124 -9.20 22.46 -27.40
C SER A 124 -8.14 21.35 -27.46
N ASN A 125 -8.62 20.15 -27.83
CA ASN A 125 -7.95 18.85 -27.93
C ASN A 125 -6.71 18.80 -28.85
N ALA A 126 -5.74 17.95 -28.50
CA ALA A 126 -5.05 17.04 -29.44
C ALA A 126 -4.47 15.80 -28.71
N PRO A 127 -4.36 14.63 -29.37
CA PRO A 127 -4.18 13.33 -28.72
C PRO A 127 -2.71 12.91 -28.63
N LEU A 128 -2.14 12.86 -27.42
CA LEU A 128 -0.81 12.30 -27.17
C LEU A 128 -0.74 11.41 -25.90
N GLU A 129 -1.86 11.15 -25.22
CA GLU A 129 -1.86 10.62 -23.83
C GLU A 129 -1.99 9.10 -23.68
N GLU A 130 -2.21 8.34 -24.76
CA GLU A 130 -2.66 6.94 -24.59
C GLU A 130 -1.53 5.95 -24.26
N MET A 131 -0.30 6.18 -24.73
CA MET A 131 0.85 5.31 -24.44
C MET A 131 1.40 5.53 -23.02
N ASP A 132 1.47 6.78 -22.57
CA ASP A 132 1.93 7.16 -21.23
C ASP A 132 1.02 6.62 -20.11
N SER A 133 -0.27 6.50 -20.40
CA SER A 133 -1.27 5.92 -19.50
C SER A 133 -0.97 4.46 -19.17
N LEU A 134 -0.51 3.67 -20.15
CA LEU A 134 -0.37 2.22 -20.03
C LEU A 134 0.93 1.83 -19.30
N THR A 135 2.04 2.49 -19.63
CA THR A 135 3.33 2.32 -18.93
C THR A 135 3.25 2.82 -17.49
N THR A 136 2.61 3.97 -17.26
CA THR A 136 2.37 4.48 -15.90
C THR A 136 1.48 3.54 -15.07
N LYS A 137 0.45 2.94 -15.68
CA LYS A 137 -0.40 1.92 -15.01
C LYS A 137 0.40 0.66 -14.69
N ARG A 138 1.27 0.20 -15.59
CA ARG A 138 2.16 -0.96 -15.37
C ARG A 138 3.11 -0.72 -14.20
N ILE A 139 3.84 0.40 -14.20
CA ILE A 139 4.77 0.77 -13.13
C ILE A 139 4.03 0.88 -11.78
N LYS A 140 2.86 1.54 -11.74
CA LYS A 140 2.03 1.61 -10.52
C LYS A 140 1.60 0.24 -10.00
N ASN A 141 1.31 -0.71 -10.89
CA ASN A 141 0.97 -2.08 -10.50
C ASN A 141 2.18 -2.81 -9.92
N LEU A 142 3.35 -2.71 -10.56
CA LEU A 142 4.59 -3.31 -10.07
C LEU A 142 4.98 -2.77 -8.69
N ILE A 143 4.94 -1.46 -8.49
CA ILE A 143 5.17 -0.81 -7.18
C ILE A 143 4.19 -1.33 -6.13
N ARG A 144 2.91 -1.49 -6.49
CA ARG A 144 1.90 -2.02 -5.58
C ARG A 144 2.21 -3.47 -5.19
N ARG A 145 2.60 -4.31 -6.15
CA ARG A 145 3.00 -5.71 -5.88
C ARG A 145 4.22 -5.74 -4.96
N GLN A 146 5.24 -4.93 -5.25
CA GLN A 146 6.45 -4.85 -4.44
C GLN A 146 6.13 -4.45 -2.98
N SER A 147 5.25 -3.46 -2.78
CA SER A 147 4.81 -3.04 -1.46
C SER A 147 4.10 -4.14 -0.66
N VAL A 148 3.34 -5.02 -1.33
CA VAL A 148 2.68 -6.15 -0.66
C VAL A 148 3.72 -7.17 -0.20
N ILE A 149 4.69 -7.50 -1.04
CA ILE A 149 5.74 -8.47 -0.70
C ILE A 149 6.60 -7.96 0.45
N ILE A 150 7.00 -6.69 0.43
CA ILE A 150 7.75 -6.08 1.53
C ILE A 150 6.97 -6.14 2.85
N GLN A 151 5.65 -5.88 2.82
CA GLN A 151 4.82 -6.01 4.03
C GLN A 151 4.75 -7.45 4.53
N SER A 152 4.65 -8.44 3.62
CA SER A 152 4.71 -9.86 3.98
C SER A 152 6.04 -10.25 4.62
N ILE A 153 7.16 -9.72 4.12
CA ILE A 153 8.50 -9.91 4.70
C ILE A 153 8.56 -9.33 6.11
N VAL A 154 8.15 -8.08 6.31
CA VAL A 154 8.15 -7.42 7.63
C VAL A 154 7.29 -8.20 8.62
N HIS A 155 6.12 -8.67 8.21
CA HIS A 155 5.26 -9.48 9.08
C HIS A 155 5.90 -10.83 9.44
N LEU A 156 6.59 -11.47 8.49
CA LEU A 156 7.29 -12.72 8.74
C LEU A 156 8.44 -12.53 9.72
N ILE A 157 9.22 -11.44 9.60
CA ILE A 157 10.32 -11.09 10.50
C ILE A 157 9.79 -10.82 11.91
N ASN A 158 8.77 -9.98 12.05
CA ASN A 158 8.15 -9.70 13.36
C ASN A 158 7.58 -10.97 14.00
N GLY A 159 7.04 -11.88 13.18
CA GLY A 159 6.58 -13.18 13.62
C GLY A 159 7.71 -14.13 14.02
N ILE A 160 8.93 -13.93 13.53
CA ILE A 160 10.13 -14.65 13.97
C ILE A 160 10.66 -14.09 15.28
N ASP A 161 10.68 -12.76 15.44
CA ASP A 161 11.11 -12.09 16.67
C ASP A 161 10.20 -12.41 17.87
N SER A 162 8.97 -12.84 17.61
CA SER A 162 7.97 -13.20 18.62
C SER A 162 7.95 -14.70 18.97
N ILE A 163 8.90 -15.50 18.47
CA ILE A 163 8.93 -16.96 18.69
C ILE A 163 9.48 -17.30 20.09
N GLU A 164 8.77 -18.16 20.82
CA GLU A 164 9.26 -18.74 22.07
C GLU A 164 10.45 -19.69 21.84
N VAL A 165 11.45 -19.60 22.72
CA VAL A 165 12.65 -20.45 22.68
C VAL A 165 12.25 -21.91 22.85
N GLY A 166 12.62 -22.77 21.89
CA GLY A 166 12.36 -24.22 21.93
C GLY A 166 11.58 -24.80 20.75
N GLN A 167 11.22 -24.00 19.74
CA GLN A 167 10.58 -24.53 18.53
C GLN A 167 11.47 -25.52 17.76
N PRO A 168 10.89 -26.54 17.10
CA PRO A 168 11.64 -27.50 16.27
C PRO A 168 12.40 -26.80 15.13
N SER A 169 13.57 -27.33 14.73
CA SER A 169 14.39 -26.76 13.64
C SER A 169 13.62 -26.58 12.33
N GLN A 170 12.74 -27.53 11.99
CA GLN A 170 11.89 -27.49 10.79
C GLN A 170 10.97 -26.26 10.76
N PHE A 171 10.58 -25.72 11.91
CA PHE A 171 9.77 -24.50 12.00
C PHE A 171 10.55 -23.29 11.46
N TYR A 172 11.83 -23.17 11.84
CA TYR A 172 12.71 -22.09 11.38
C TYR A 172 13.08 -22.27 9.90
N GLU A 173 13.32 -23.49 9.44
CA GLU A 173 13.61 -23.78 8.02
C GLU A 173 12.47 -23.35 7.09
N VAL A 174 11.22 -23.61 7.48
CA VAL A 174 10.03 -23.19 6.70
C VAL A 174 9.91 -21.67 6.66
N LYS A 175 10.15 -20.99 7.78
CA LYS A 175 10.12 -19.52 7.86
C LYS A 175 11.24 -18.89 7.03
N LEU A 176 12.47 -19.39 7.14
CA LEU A 176 13.63 -18.94 6.35
C LEU A 176 13.40 -19.17 4.85
N SER A 177 12.91 -20.34 4.46
CA SER A 177 12.58 -20.63 3.05
C SER A 177 11.52 -19.69 2.50
N THR A 178 10.51 -19.36 3.31
CA THR A 178 9.46 -18.41 2.95
C THR A 178 10.00 -16.99 2.82
N LEU A 179 10.92 -16.59 3.71
CA LEU A 179 11.60 -15.30 3.67
C LEU A 179 12.44 -15.15 2.41
N HIS A 180 13.26 -16.16 2.09
CA HIS A 180 14.09 -16.19 0.88
C HIS A 180 13.24 -16.03 -0.39
N ARG A 181 12.15 -16.79 -0.49
CA ARG A 181 11.25 -16.69 -1.64
C ARG A 181 10.66 -15.29 -1.79
N PHE A 182 10.13 -14.71 -0.71
CA PHE A 182 9.58 -13.35 -0.78
C PHE A 182 10.65 -12.31 -1.11
N TRP A 183 11.87 -12.49 -0.62
CA TRP A 183 12.98 -11.63 -0.96
C TRP A 183 13.32 -11.69 -2.45
N ASP A 184 13.36 -12.90 -3.04
CA ASP A 184 13.61 -13.09 -4.47
C ASP A 184 12.48 -12.51 -5.33
N ASP A 185 11.22 -12.69 -4.92
CA ASP A 185 10.08 -12.07 -5.59
C ASP A 185 10.14 -10.53 -5.53
N ALA A 186 10.55 -9.95 -4.38
CA ALA A 186 10.72 -8.51 -4.22
C ALA A 186 11.86 -7.97 -5.08
N ARG A 187 12.97 -8.72 -5.20
CA ARG A 187 14.10 -8.38 -6.06
C ARG A 187 13.71 -8.40 -7.53
N GLY A 188 13.01 -9.45 -7.98
CA GLY A 188 12.51 -9.54 -9.36
C GLY A 188 11.57 -8.38 -9.72
N LEU A 189 10.63 -8.06 -8.83
CA LEU A 189 9.76 -6.90 -9.04
C LEU A 189 10.51 -5.56 -9.04
N HIS A 190 11.56 -5.43 -8.23
CA HIS A 190 12.38 -4.22 -8.25
C HIS A 190 13.09 -4.05 -9.59
N GLN A 191 13.64 -5.14 -10.12
CA GLN A 191 14.28 -5.16 -11.43
C GLN A 191 13.27 -4.82 -12.54
N ASP A 192 12.08 -5.43 -12.54
CA ASP A 192 11.00 -5.12 -13.49
C ASP A 192 10.61 -3.63 -13.46
N ILE A 193 10.64 -2.99 -12.28
CA ILE A 193 10.34 -1.56 -12.12
C ILE A 193 11.44 -0.71 -12.74
N CYS A 194 12.71 -1.05 -12.48
CA CYS A 194 13.85 -0.32 -13.04
C CYS A 194 13.87 -0.42 -14.57
N GLU A 195 13.74 -1.62 -15.13
CA GLU A 195 13.67 -1.84 -16.57
C GLU A 195 12.50 -1.08 -17.21
N SER A 196 11.31 -1.13 -16.57
CA SER A 196 10.13 -0.39 -17.06
C SER A 196 10.28 1.14 -16.94
N ALA A 197 11.16 1.64 -16.06
CA ALA A 197 11.44 3.06 -15.91
C ALA A 197 12.52 3.55 -16.89
N ASP A 198 13.51 2.70 -17.19
CA ASP A 198 14.55 2.96 -18.19
C ASP A 198 13.98 2.99 -19.62
N ASP A 199 12.97 2.17 -19.91
CA ASP A 199 12.21 2.22 -21.16
C ASP A 199 11.51 3.58 -21.37
N VAL A 200 11.12 4.27 -20.28
CA VAL A 200 10.45 5.58 -20.34
C VAL A 200 11.47 6.70 -20.58
N THR A 201 12.67 6.62 -20.02
CA THR A 201 13.75 7.60 -20.26
C THR A 201 14.40 7.44 -21.64
N ALA A 202 14.45 6.22 -22.20
CA ALA A 202 14.94 5.96 -23.55
C ALA A 202 14.06 6.58 -24.66
N LEU A 203 12.80 6.94 -24.38
CA LEU A 203 11.85 7.55 -25.31
C LEU A 203 11.97 9.08 -25.44
N GLY A 204 13.06 9.69 -24.95
CA GLY A 204 13.44 11.07 -25.33
C GLY A 204 13.24 12.16 -24.27
N TYR A 205 13.06 11.80 -23.00
CA TYR A 205 13.11 12.79 -21.93
C TYR A 205 14.56 13.10 -21.53
N THR A 206 15.10 14.22 -22.02
CA THR A 206 16.32 14.80 -21.44
C THR A 206 16.05 15.17 -19.98
N PRO A 207 16.79 14.64 -19.00
CA PRO A 207 16.62 15.02 -17.61
C PRO A 207 16.82 16.53 -17.45
N MET A 208 15.95 17.19 -16.69
CA MET A 208 16.13 18.61 -16.35
C MET A 208 17.53 18.81 -15.77
N PRO A 209 18.26 19.86 -16.20
CA PRO A 209 19.60 20.13 -15.71
C PRO A 209 19.54 20.27 -14.19
N ARG A 210 20.33 19.44 -13.52
CA ARG A 210 20.44 19.40 -12.07
C ARG A 210 20.89 20.79 -11.60
N PRO A 211 20.19 21.45 -10.66
CA PRO A 211 20.69 22.70 -10.10
C PRO A 211 22.06 22.41 -9.49
N GLU A 212 23.08 23.15 -9.92
CA GLU A 212 24.45 23.01 -9.46
C GLU A 212 24.49 23.21 -7.95
N ALA A 213 24.53 22.10 -7.21
CA ALA A 213 24.88 22.12 -5.81
C ALA A 213 26.39 22.36 -5.73
N SER A 214 26.75 23.59 -5.42
CA SER A 214 28.08 23.99 -5.01
C SER A 214 28.55 23.05 -3.90
N HIS A 215 29.61 22.28 -4.19
CA HIS A 215 30.52 21.66 -3.24
C HIS A 215 29.89 20.75 -2.16
N SER A 216 29.90 19.43 -2.39
CA SER A 216 30.76 18.54 -1.61
C SER A 216 30.73 17.12 -2.20
N ARG A 217 31.91 16.61 -2.52
CA ARG A 217 32.17 15.35 -3.19
C ARG A 217 32.18 14.23 -2.16
N ALA A 218 31.19 13.35 -2.18
CA ALA A 218 31.29 12.02 -1.57
C ALA A 218 31.01 10.98 -2.66
N HIS A 219 32.08 10.27 -3.05
CA HIS A 219 32.02 9.15 -3.96
C HIS A 219 31.16 8.04 -3.36
N TYR A 220 30.10 7.63 -4.06
CA TYR A 220 29.51 6.30 -3.92
C TYR A 220 29.63 5.60 -5.28
N THR A 221 30.43 4.54 -5.29
CA THR A 221 30.60 3.61 -6.40
C THR A 221 29.35 2.76 -6.56
N GLY A 222 28.86 2.68 -7.80
CA GLY A 222 27.66 1.95 -8.18
C GLY A 222 27.83 0.43 -8.16
N CYS A 223 26.67 -0.24 -8.10
CA CYS A 223 26.53 -1.67 -8.24
C CYS A 223 27.07 -2.16 -9.59
N SER A 224 27.85 -3.24 -9.54
CA SER A 224 28.03 -4.20 -10.65
C SER A 224 27.11 -5.39 -10.43
#